data_AF-A0A357CD56-F1
#
_entry.id   AF-A0A357CD56-F1
#
_cell.length_a   1.000
_cell.length_b   1.000
_cell.length_c   1.000
_cell.angle_alpha   90.00
_cell.angle_beta   90.00
_cell.angle_gamma   90.00
#
_symmetry.space_group_name_H-M   'P 1'
#
loop_
_entity.id
_entity.type
_entity.pdbx_description
1 polymer ?
#
loop_
_entity_poly.entity_id
_entity_poly.type
_entity_poly.pdbx_seq_one_letter_code
_entity_poly.pdbx_strand_id
1 'polypeptide(L)'
;VLPLPENRGFVGGYNAGLAIARQHLVVLLNNSTWVRADFFTNLLTHFENPDVFGVSPKILTPTGLIEVEYLHATWDGRGIIGQKQPGFNEPDRGRVGGPCYTFYAPGGCSAFNRAKLMALGWFHPIYAPFHWEEVDISYRAWKRGWKVMYEPRAVAWHEAGSTFSKHVPAEQNKLIWHRNRLLFLWSNLSDPEMVRQHHSYLPVWATLDPLHSQSLQAARAFMVQADQKRTNDQPHWQLSDKEVFNLIGACCSGVRPNGSLVKGTGSDVYLLEGAGKRHVPSRAVLDSFSNWLHVIPIGDQELAAYPLMPAVDFREGCLLASPDRTAYIVSRGRKHPVASLQRLAELGRSVEEIIPVSWEDLRRLKEGGPA
;
A
#
# COMPACT_ATOMS: atom_id res chain seq x y z
N VAL A 1 -16.35 -8.06 28.04
CA VAL A 1 -15.08 -8.75 27.69
C VAL A 1 -15.40 -10.21 27.40
N LEU A 2 -14.93 -10.75 26.28
CA LEU A 2 -15.04 -12.18 25.95
C LEU A 2 -13.69 -12.84 26.24
N PRO A 3 -13.53 -13.61 27.33
CA PRO A 3 -12.30 -14.35 27.58
C PRO A 3 -12.21 -15.56 26.66
N LEU A 4 -11.03 -15.80 26.07
CA LEU A 4 -10.72 -17.01 25.32
C LEU A 4 -9.81 -17.92 26.17
N PRO A 5 -9.99 -19.26 26.12
CA PRO A 5 -9.22 -20.19 26.94
C PRO A 5 -7.74 -20.28 26.53
N GLU A 6 -7.40 -19.84 25.32
CA GLU A 6 -6.06 -19.87 24.75
C GLU A 6 -5.88 -18.69 23.78
N ASN A 7 -4.62 -18.37 23.45
CA ASN A 7 -4.32 -17.37 22.43
C ASN A 7 -4.53 -17.96 21.02
N ARG A 8 -5.61 -17.54 20.34
CA ARG A 8 -5.97 -17.99 18.98
C ARG A 8 -5.49 -17.06 17.86
N GLY A 9 -4.56 -16.15 18.17
CA GLY A 9 -4.10 -15.12 17.24
C GLY A 9 -5.20 -14.14 16.83
N PHE A 10 -4.91 -13.33 15.82
CA PHE A 10 -5.84 -12.32 15.32
C PHE A 10 -7.08 -12.96 14.69
N VAL A 11 -6.89 -13.95 13.81
CA VAL A 11 -7.99 -14.65 13.13
C VAL A 11 -9.00 -15.23 14.14
N GLY A 12 -8.51 -15.93 15.17
CA GLY A 12 -9.38 -16.52 16.19
C GLY A 12 -10.06 -15.49 17.09
N GLY A 13 -9.35 -14.42 17.45
CA GLY A 13 -9.90 -13.31 18.24
C GLY A 13 -11.00 -12.56 17.49
N TYR A 14 -10.76 -12.20 16.23
CA TYR A 14 -11.75 -11.56 15.37
C TYR A 14 -13.00 -12.42 15.21
N ASN A 15 -12.83 -13.69 14.84
CA ASN A 15 -13.97 -14.59 14.62
C ASN A 15 -14.80 -14.80 15.90
N ALA A 16 -14.16 -14.90 17.07
CA ALA A 16 -14.87 -15.02 18.34
C ALA A 16 -15.71 -13.78 18.66
N GLY A 17 -15.15 -12.58 18.42
CA GLY A 17 -15.89 -11.32 18.58
C GLY A 17 -17.04 -11.18 17.58
N LEU A 18 -16.79 -11.51 16.30
CA LEU A 18 -17.79 -11.43 15.23
C LEU A 18 -18.98 -12.39 15.45
N ALA A 19 -18.72 -13.57 16.02
CA ALA A 19 -19.76 -14.55 16.33
C ALA A 19 -20.81 -14.01 17.32
N ILE A 20 -20.38 -13.22 18.32
CA ILE A 20 -21.27 -12.66 19.33
C ILE A 20 -21.77 -11.24 18.99
N ALA A 21 -21.16 -10.58 18.01
CA ALA A 21 -21.59 -9.26 17.56
C ALA A 21 -23.02 -9.32 17.01
N ARG A 22 -23.84 -8.32 17.35
CA ARG A 22 -25.28 -8.28 17.00
C ARG A 22 -25.62 -7.23 15.95
N GLN A 23 -24.76 -6.24 15.77
CA GLN A 23 -25.03 -5.11 14.88
C GLN A 23 -24.73 -5.47 13.42
N HIS A 24 -25.44 -4.80 12.50
CA HIS A 24 -25.27 -4.99 11.05
C HIS A 24 -23.88 -4.58 10.57
N LEU A 25 -23.30 -3.56 11.21
CA LEU A 25 -21.96 -3.08 10.97
C LEU A 25 -21.09 -3.43 12.18
N VAL A 26 -19.87 -3.88 11.91
CA VAL A 26 -18.87 -4.22 12.92
C VAL A 26 -17.61 -3.43 12.63
N VAL A 27 -17.00 -2.86 13.67
CA VAL A 27 -15.70 -2.20 13.57
C VAL A 27 -14.70 -3.05 14.34
N LEU A 28 -13.67 -3.51 13.65
CA LEU A 28 -12.54 -4.17 14.26
C LEU A 28 -11.52 -3.09 14.63
N LEU A 29 -11.15 -3.03 15.90
CA LEU A 29 -10.26 -2.01 16.45
C LEU A 29 -9.26 -2.67 17.38
N ASN A 30 -7.98 -2.45 17.12
CA ASN A 30 -6.88 -2.88 17.97
C ASN A 30 -6.91 -2.12 19.31
N ASN A 31 -6.46 -2.77 20.38
CA ASN A 31 -6.40 -2.18 21.72
C ASN A 31 -5.34 -1.07 21.88
N SER A 32 -4.40 -0.98 20.93
CA SER A 32 -3.36 0.06 20.87
C SER A 32 -3.68 1.15 19.84
N THR A 33 -4.97 1.43 19.64
CA THR A 33 -5.46 2.41 18.67
C THR A 33 -6.34 3.46 19.34
N TRP A 34 -6.20 4.72 18.94
CA TRP A 34 -7.16 5.78 19.22
C TRP A 34 -7.64 6.43 17.92
N VAL A 35 -8.85 6.98 17.96
CA VAL A 35 -9.54 7.46 16.76
C VAL A 35 -9.97 8.91 16.90
N ARG A 36 -10.06 9.60 15.77
CA ARG A 36 -10.59 10.96 15.71
C ARG A 36 -12.08 10.96 16.06
N ALA A 37 -12.59 12.07 16.61
CA ALA A 37 -13.97 12.15 17.11
C ALA A 37 -15.04 11.81 16.04
N ASP A 38 -14.78 12.13 14.78
CA ASP A 38 -15.66 11.89 13.62
C ASP A 38 -15.37 10.57 12.88
N PHE A 39 -14.47 9.73 13.43
CA PHE A 39 -14.01 8.49 12.79
C PHE A 39 -15.15 7.56 12.39
N PHE A 40 -16.04 7.25 13.34
CA PHE A 40 -17.16 6.34 13.08
C PHE A 40 -18.17 6.95 12.11
N THR A 41 -18.48 8.24 12.23
CA THR A 41 -19.39 8.92 11.30
C THR A 41 -18.87 8.82 9.87
N ASN A 42 -17.58 9.11 9.65
CA ASN A 42 -16.98 9.04 8.32
C ASN A 42 -16.93 7.61 7.77
N LEU A 43 -16.61 6.60 8.59
CA LEU A 43 -16.60 5.20 8.13
C LEU A 43 -17.99 4.69 7.79
N LEU A 44 -18.99 4.95 8.64
CA LEU A 44 -20.27 4.25 8.57
C LEU A 44 -21.18 4.76 7.45
N THR A 45 -21.06 6.02 7.02
CA THR A 45 -21.83 6.57 5.88
C THR A 45 -21.63 5.80 4.58
N HIS A 46 -20.46 5.19 4.35
CA HIS A 46 -20.21 4.40 3.14
C HIS A 46 -21.13 3.17 3.01
N PHE A 47 -21.67 2.66 4.12
CA PHE A 47 -22.57 1.51 4.10
C PHE A 47 -24.01 1.83 3.71
N GLU A 48 -24.35 3.10 3.45
CA GLU A 48 -25.56 3.47 2.72
C GLU A 48 -25.58 2.86 1.32
N ASN A 49 -24.39 2.66 0.74
CA ASN A 49 -24.24 1.88 -0.47
C ASN A 49 -24.26 0.36 -0.13
N PRO A 50 -25.26 -0.40 -0.60
CA PRO A 50 -25.40 -1.82 -0.30
C PRO A 50 -24.26 -2.68 -0.88
N ASP A 51 -23.44 -2.16 -1.80
CA ASP A 51 -22.31 -2.88 -2.38
C ASP A 51 -21.06 -2.83 -1.50
N VAL A 52 -20.98 -1.93 -0.51
CA VAL A 52 -19.81 -1.81 0.36
C VAL A 52 -19.69 -2.99 1.32
N PHE A 53 -18.55 -3.66 1.28
CA PHE A 53 -18.16 -4.75 2.16
C PHE A 53 -17.42 -4.24 3.39
N GLY A 54 -16.44 -3.35 3.19
CA GLY A 54 -15.62 -2.82 4.26
C GLY A 54 -15.05 -1.44 3.91
N VAL A 55 -14.66 -0.70 4.95
CA VAL A 55 -14.14 0.65 4.86
C VAL A 55 -12.88 0.75 5.70
N SER A 56 -11.77 1.06 5.04
CA SER A 56 -10.45 1.29 5.59
C SER A 56 -10.28 2.78 5.93
N PRO A 57 -9.88 3.15 7.16
CA PRO A 57 -9.53 4.52 7.48
C PRO A 57 -8.11 4.87 7.03
N LYS A 58 -7.74 6.13 7.24
CA LYS A 58 -6.33 6.54 7.38
C LYS A 58 -5.82 6.15 8.75
N ILE A 59 -4.69 5.45 8.82
CA ILE A 59 -4.01 5.12 10.08
C ILE A 59 -2.64 5.79 10.10
N LEU A 60 -2.37 6.50 11.18
CA LEU A 60 -1.10 7.18 11.42
C LEU A 60 -0.34 6.52 12.57
N THR A 61 0.97 6.63 12.57
CA THR A 61 1.79 6.36 13.75
C THR A 61 1.53 7.42 14.82
N PRO A 62 1.96 7.23 16.08
CA PRO A 62 1.82 8.26 17.13
C PRO A 62 2.55 9.57 16.78
N THR A 63 3.56 9.50 15.91
CA THR A 63 4.33 10.64 15.41
C THR A 63 3.72 11.32 14.18
N GLY A 64 2.56 10.84 13.70
CA GLY A 64 1.84 11.42 12.56
C GLY A 64 2.35 10.99 11.19
N LEU A 65 3.18 9.95 11.11
CA LEU A 65 3.58 9.33 9.85
C LEU A 65 2.48 8.39 9.37
N ILE A 66 2.35 8.21 8.06
CA ILE A 66 1.36 7.29 7.49
C ILE A 66 1.78 5.84 7.81
N GLU A 67 0.91 5.12 8.51
CA GLU A 67 1.00 3.67 8.68
C GLU A 67 0.13 2.95 7.65
N VAL A 68 -1.11 3.40 7.45
CA VAL A 68 -2.03 2.91 6.42
C VAL A 68 -2.68 4.08 5.67
N GLU A 69 -2.47 4.13 4.36
CA GLU A 69 -3.16 5.02 3.42
C GLU A 69 -3.33 4.29 2.09
N TYR A 70 -4.57 4.11 1.62
CA TYR A 70 -4.84 3.57 0.28
C TYR A 70 -4.05 2.28 -0.05
N LEU A 71 -4.45 1.17 0.54
CA LEU A 71 -3.80 -0.11 0.34
C LEU A 71 -4.08 -0.63 -1.07
N HIS A 72 -3.05 -0.78 -1.88
CA HIS A 72 -3.16 -1.22 -3.26
C HIS A 72 -2.43 -2.56 -3.46
N ALA A 73 -2.82 -3.31 -4.48
CA ALA A 73 -2.10 -4.49 -4.90
C ALA A 73 -1.99 -4.56 -6.42
N THR A 74 -0.79 -4.88 -6.90
CA THR A 74 -0.48 -5.05 -8.31
C THR A 74 -0.05 -6.47 -8.59
N TRP A 75 -0.53 -7.03 -9.70
CA TRP A 75 0.07 -8.20 -10.29
C TRP A 75 1.42 -7.82 -10.92
N ASP A 76 2.52 -8.44 -10.49
CA ASP A 76 3.85 -8.05 -10.93
C ASP A 76 4.27 -8.63 -12.29
N GLY A 77 3.40 -9.44 -12.92
CA GLY A 77 3.66 -10.12 -14.19
C GLY A 77 4.66 -11.27 -14.10
N ARG A 78 5.34 -11.44 -12.97
CA ARG A 78 6.25 -12.57 -12.72
C ARG A 78 5.53 -13.73 -12.07
N GLY A 79 4.43 -13.50 -11.37
CA GLY A 79 3.64 -14.59 -10.78
C GLY A 79 3.28 -14.38 -9.32
N ILE A 80 3.50 -13.19 -8.77
CA ILE A 80 3.13 -12.90 -7.38
C ILE A 80 2.49 -11.51 -7.26
N ILE A 81 1.60 -11.34 -6.29
CA ILE A 81 0.95 -10.05 -6.01
C ILE A 81 1.82 -9.21 -5.09
N GLY A 82 2.25 -8.04 -5.57
CA GLY A 82 2.89 -7.03 -4.73
C GLY A 82 1.87 -6.11 -4.09
N GLN A 83 1.99 -5.87 -2.78
CA GLN A 83 1.23 -4.83 -2.10
C GLN A 83 2.00 -3.51 -2.19
N LYS A 84 1.29 -2.41 -2.42
CA LYS A 84 1.84 -1.07 -2.48
C LYS A 84 1.00 -0.13 -1.64
N GLN A 85 1.67 0.80 -0.97
CA GLN A 85 1.03 1.84 -0.19
C GLN A 85 1.73 3.18 -0.45
N PRO A 86 1.02 4.20 -0.93
CA PRO A 86 1.58 5.54 -1.02
C PRO A 86 1.99 6.07 0.36
N GLY A 87 3.15 6.71 0.42
CA GLY A 87 3.56 7.48 1.59
C GLY A 87 3.79 6.72 2.88
N PHE A 88 3.92 5.40 2.84
CA PHE A 88 4.25 4.61 4.03
C PHE A 88 5.49 5.19 4.74
N ASN A 89 5.37 5.42 6.05
CA ASN A 89 6.39 6.03 6.89
C ASN A 89 6.80 7.46 6.48
N GLU A 90 5.93 8.17 5.76
CA GLU A 90 6.10 9.58 5.42
C GLU A 90 5.02 10.43 6.10
N PRO A 91 5.26 11.74 6.30
CA PRO A 91 4.23 12.65 6.80
C PRO A 91 3.01 12.68 5.89
N ASP A 92 1.82 12.80 6.48
CA ASP A 92 0.59 13.00 5.71
C ASP A 92 0.61 14.35 5.00
N ARG A 93 0.61 14.32 3.67
CA ARG A 93 0.57 15.49 2.79
C ARG A 93 -0.76 15.64 2.05
N GLY A 94 -1.79 14.91 2.47
CA GLY A 94 -3.08 14.90 1.78
C GLY A 94 -2.98 14.30 0.38
N ARG A 95 -2.15 13.27 0.20
CA ARG A 95 -1.96 12.61 -1.10
C ARG A 95 -3.26 12.03 -1.60
N VAL A 96 -3.93 11.26 -0.74
CA VAL A 96 -5.25 10.71 -1.04
C VAL A 96 -6.31 11.60 -0.39
N GLY A 97 -6.77 12.59 -1.15
CA GLY A 97 -7.62 13.67 -0.64
C GLY A 97 -9.10 13.32 -0.48
N GLY A 98 -9.56 12.18 -1.01
CA GLY A 98 -10.97 11.80 -0.95
C GLY A 98 -11.19 10.28 -0.95
N PRO A 99 -12.43 9.83 -0.69
CA PRO A 99 -12.74 8.42 -0.64
C PRO A 99 -12.58 7.73 -2.00
N CYS A 100 -12.09 6.50 -1.99
CA CYS A 100 -11.86 5.70 -3.20
C CYS A 100 -11.86 4.20 -2.89
N TYR A 101 -11.80 3.35 -3.91
CA TYR A 101 -11.68 1.91 -3.72
C TYR A 101 -10.26 1.51 -3.34
N THR A 102 -10.13 0.60 -2.37
CA THR A 102 -8.86 0.05 -1.90
C THR A 102 -8.85 -1.47 -2.01
N PHE A 103 -7.67 -2.08 -2.06
CA PHE A 103 -7.54 -3.53 -2.24
C PHE A 103 -8.09 -4.31 -1.05
N TYR A 104 -7.83 -3.84 0.17
CA TYR A 104 -8.32 -4.47 1.38
C TYR A 104 -8.46 -3.46 2.52
N ALA A 105 -9.31 -3.80 3.48
CA ALA A 105 -9.47 -3.05 4.72
C ALA A 105 -8.75 -3.79 5.85
N PRO A 106 -7.76 -3.16 6.53
CA PRO A 106 -7.03 -3.80 7.61
C PRO A 106 -7.93 -3.89 8.84
N GLY A 107 -8.17 -5.10 9.30
CA GLY A 107 -8.98 -5.45 10.47
C GLY A 107 -8.42 -4.94 11.80
N GLY A 108 -7.22 -4.38 11.86
CA GLY A 108 -6.76 -3.62 13.03
C GLY A 108 -7.51 -2.32 13.29
N CYS A 109 -8.23 -1.76 12.31
CA CYS A 109 -8.93 -0.48 12.46
C CYS A 109 -10.04 -0.25 11.41
N SER A 110 -10.76 -1.26 10.93
CA SER A 110 -11.71 -1.10 9.81
C SER A 110 -13.15 -1.47 10.16
N ALA A 111 -14.09 -0.85 9.43
CA ALA A 111 -15.51 -1.20 9.49
C ALA A 111 -15.88 -2.22 8.42
N PHE A 112 -16.80 -3.13 8.72
CA PHE A 112 -17.28 -4.17 7.81
C PHE A 112 -18.78 -4.39 7.93
N ASN A 113 -19.39 -4.82 6.83
CA ASN A 113 -20.75 -5.35 6.82
C ASN A 113 -20.73 -6.80 7.37
N ARG A 114 -21.39 -7.01 8.51
CA ARG A 114 -21.38 -8.29 9.22
C ARG A 114 -22.03 -9.42 8.42
N ALA A 115 -23.12 -9.15 7.71
CA ALA A 115 -23.83 -10.17 6.93
C ALA A 115 -22.95 -10.65 5.76
N LYS A 116 -22.20 -9.75 5.12
CA LYS A 116 -21.23 -10.10 4.08
C LYS A 116 -20.03 -10.86 4.62
N LEU A 117 -19.50 -10.48 5.79
CA LEU A 117 -18.46 -11.27 6.49
C LEU A 117 -18.93 -12.70 6.77
N MET A 118 -20.15 -12.85 7.29
CA MET A 118 -20.76 -14.16 7.55
C MET A 118 -20.94 -14.97 6.27
N ALA A 119 -21.39 -14.33 5.19
CA ALA A 119 -21.53 -14.98 3.88
C ALA A 119 -20.19 -15.44 3.28
N LEU A 120 -19.08 -14.85 3.71
CA LEU A 120 -17.72 -15.27 3.36
C LEU A 120 -17.13 -16.29 4.34
N GLY A 121 -17.88 -16.73 5.35
CA GLY A 121 -17.40 -17.68 6.34
C GLY A 121 -16.41 -17.07 7.35
N TRP A 122 -16.48 -15.76 7.58
CA TRP A 122 -15.57 -15.01 8.46
C TRP A 122 -14.11 -15.05 7.99
N PHE A 123 -13.15 -14.72 8.85
CA PHE A 123 -11.73 -14.82 8.51
C PHE A 123 -11.30 -16.29 8.48
N HIS A 124 -10.70 -16.72 7.38
CA HIS A 124 -10.41 -18.14 7.18
C HIS A 124 -9.24 -18.63 8.06
N PRO A 125 -9.40 -19.73 8.84
CA PRO A 125 -8.36 -20.22 9.76
C PRO A 125 -7.04 -20.66 9.11
N ILE A 126 -7.02 -20.89 7.80
CA ILE A 126 -5.78 -21.24 7.06
C ILE A 126 -4.69 -20.16 7.17
N TYR A 127 -5.08 -18.92 7.45
CA TYR A 127 -4.17 -17.79 7.64
C TYR A 127 -3.73 -17.61 9.10
N ALA A 128 -4.24 -18.41 10.03
CA ALA A 128 -3.85 -18.31 11.42
C ALA A 128 -2.34 -18.48 11.59
N PRO A 129 -1.71 -17.74 12.52
CA PRO A 129 -2.34 -16.83 13.49
C PRO A 129 -2.65 -15.40 12.98
N PHE A 130 -2.10 -14.97 11.84
CA PHE A 130 -2.17 -13.60 11.31
C PHE A 130 -1.55 -13.51 9.89
N HIS A 131 -1.66 -12.33 9.27
CA HIS A 131 -1.25 -11.98 7.90
C HIS A 131 -2.12 -12.60 6.82
N TRP A 132 -2.47 -11.78 5.82
CA TRP A 132 -3.28 -12.12 4.64
C TRP A 132 -4.74 -12.49 4.88
N GLU A 133 -5.21 -12.67 6.11
CA GLU A 133 -6.61 -12.93 6.44
C GLU A 133 -7.52 -11.77 5.99
N GLU A 134 -7.07 -10.54 6.18
CA GLU A 134 -7.79 -9.31 5.79
C GLU A 134 -7.75 -9.08 4.28
N VAL A 135 -6.62 -9.47 3.66
CA VAL A 135 -6.41 -9.42 2.22
C VAL A 135 -7.31 -10.43 1.52
N ASP A 136 -7.32 -11.67 2.01
CA ASP A 136 -8.14 -12.77 1.50
C ASP A 136 -9.63 -12.44 1.53
N ILE A 137 -10.14 -12.05 2.69
CA ILE A 137 -11.57 -11.81 2.83
C ILE A 137 -12.04 -10.61 2.01
N SER A 138 -11.21 -9.56 1.92
CA SER A 138 -11.47 -8.38 1.07
C SER A 138 -11.42 -8.73 -0.41
N TYR A 139 -10.45 -9.54 -0.83
CA TYR A 139 -10.35 -10.01 -2.22
C TYR A 139 -11.53 -10.89 -2.60
N ARG A 140 -11.96 -11.79 -1.73
CA ARG A 140 -13.17 -12.58 -1.95
C ARG A 140 -14.42 -11.71 -2.02
N ALA A 141 -14.50 -10.65 -1.22
CA ALA A 141 -15.59 -9.68 -1.32
C ALA A 141 -15.60 -8.99 -2.69
N TRP A 142 -14.44 -8.56 -3.18
CA TRP A 142 -14.27 -8.05 -4.54
C TRP A 142 -14.74 -9.05 -5.59
N LYS A 143 -14.33 -10.32 -5.50
CA LYS A 143 -14.78 -11.36 -6.43
C LYS A 143 -16.30 -11.57 -6.40
N ARG A 144 -17.00 -11.24 -5.32
CA ARG A 144 -18.48 -11.27 -5.23
C ARG A 144 -19.15 -9.96 -5.67
N GLY A 145 -18.39 -9.03 -6.25
CA GLY A 145 -18.88 -7.72 -6.69
C GLY A 145 -18.92 -6.65 -5.60
N TRP A 146 -18.69 -6.99 -4.33
CA TRP A 146 -18.71 -6.04 -3.22
C TRP A 146 -17.44 -5.18 -3.17
N LYS A 147 -17.58 -3.94 -2.69
CA LYS A 147 -16.53 -2.92 -2.74
C LYS A 147 -15.84 -2.74 -1.39
N VAL A 148 -14.55 -2.43 -1.43
CA VAL A 148 -13.81 -1.99 -0.24
C VAL A 148 -13.41 -0.55 -0.43
N MET A 149 -13.82 0.31 0.49
CA MET A 149 -13.59 1.75 0.43
C MET A 149 -12.39 2.14 1.31
N TYR A 150 -11.69 3.19 0.92
CA TYR A 150 -10.80 3.97 1.75
C TYR A 150 -11.46 5.32 2.04
N GLU A 151 -11.45 5.76 3.30
CA GLU A 151 -12.01 7.05 3.74
C GLU A 151 -10.94 7.86 4.49
N PRO A 152 -10.30 8.84 3.84
CA PRO A 152 -9.18 9.58 4.45
C PRO A 152 -9.60 10.49 5.61
N ARG A 153 -10.90 10.79 5.77
CA ARG A 153 -11.41 11.57 6.91
C ARG A 153 -11.63 10.71 8.14
N ALA A 154 -11.76 9.39 8.01
CA ALA A 154 -11.69 8.51 9.17
C ALA A 154 -10.22 8.37 9.55
N VAL A 155 -9.78 9.08 10.58
CA VAL A 155 -8.37 9.06 11.03
C VAL A 155 -8.24 8.31 12.35
N ALA A 156 -7.32 7.35 12.37
CA ALA A 156 -6.88 6.64 13.55
C ALA A 156 -5.37 6.78 13.73
N TRP A 157 -4.92 6.58 14.96
CA TRP A 157 -3.52 6.47 15.31
C TRP A 157 -3.28 5.14 15.98
N HIS A 158 -2.22 4.46 15.58
CA HIS A 158 -1.88 3.13 16.06
C HIS A 158 -0.45 3.09 16.60
N GLU A 159 -0.30 2.56 17.80
CA GLU A 159 1.02 2.33 18.40
C GLU A 159 1.54 0.94 18.01
N ALA A 160 2.12 0.86 16.81
CA ALA A 160 2.70 -0.37 16.29
C ALA A 160 3.85 -0.89 17.18
N GLY A 161 3.76 -2.14 17.62
CA GLY A 161 4.88 -2.85 18.26
C GLY A 161 4.85 -2.97 19.79
N SER A 162 3.77 -2.57 20.48
CA SER A 162 3.70 -2.76 21.93
C SER A 162 3.56 -4.24 22.34
N THR A 163 2.93 -5.08 21.50
CA THR A 163 2.62 -6.49 21.83
C THR A 163 3.16 -7.52 20.82
N PHE A 164 3.15 -7.23 19.52
CA PHE A 164 3.39 -8.23 18.47
C PHE A 164 4.88 -8.58 18.25
N SER A 165 5.74 -7.57 18.09
CA SER A 165 7.18 -7.71 17.81
C SER A 165 7.98 -8.30 18.97
N LYS A 166 7.41 -8.30 20.19
CA LYS A 166 8.04 -8.87 21.39
C LYS A 166 7.90 -10.39 21.49
N HIS A 167 6.94 -10.99 20.78
CA HIS A 167 6.57 -12.40 20.96
C HIS A 167 6.77 -13.26 19.71
N VAL A 168 6.95 -12.67 18.54
CA VAL A 168 7.18 -13.40 17.28
C VAL A 168 8.54 -12.99 16.69
N PRO A 169 9.50 -13.93 16.57
CA PRO A 169 10.76 -13.68 15.87
C PRO A 169 10.55 -13.16 14.45
N ALA A 170 11.39 -12.23 13.99
CA ALA A 170 11.26 -11.59 12.68
C ALA A 170 11.25 -12.61 11.52
N GLU A 171 12.07 -13.65 11.59
CA GLU A 171 12.12 -14.72 10.59
C GLU A 171 10.82 -15.55 10.56
N GLN A 172 10.25 -15.87 11.73
CA GLN A 172 8.96 -16.55 11.82
C GLN A 172 7.84 -15.68 11.25
N ASN A 173 7.87 -14.36 11.53
CA ASN A 173 6.90 -13.41 11.00
C ASN A 173 6.93 -13.37 9.46
N LYS A 174 8.13 -13.27 8.87
CA LYS A 174 8.32 -13.30 7.41
C LYS A 174 7.90 -14.64 6.81
N LEU A 175 8.23 -15.76 7.45
CA LEU A 175 7.80 -17.09 7.00
C LEU A 175 6.27 -17.18 6.91
N ILE A 176 5.56 -16.77 7.98
CA ILE A 176 4.10 -16.76 8.00
C ILE A 176 3.55 -15.86 6.89
N TRP A 177 4.13 -14.67 6.69
CA TRP A 177 3.72 -13.75 5.63
C TRP A 177 3.86 -14.37 4.24
N HIS A 178 5.01 -15.00 3.93
CA HIS A 178 5.23 -15.64 2.63
C HIS A 178 4.39 -16.90 2.43
N ARG A 179 4.25 -17.75 3.46
CA ARG A 179 3.36 -18.92 3.44
C ARG A 179 1.94 -18.50 3.12
N ASN A 180 1.43 -17.50 3.83
CA ASN A 180 0.05 -17.05 3.69
C ASN A 180 -0.19 -16.34 2.34
N ARG A 181 0.82 -15.66 1.77
CA ARG A 181 0.79 -15.13 0.39
C ARG A 181 0.55 -16.23 -0.64
N LEU A 182 1.23 -17.37 -0.51
CA LEU A 182 1.03 -18.52 -1.40
C LEU A 182 -0.36 -19.12 -1.24
N LEU A 183 -0.81 -19.32 0.01
CA LEU A 183 -2.15 -19.84 0.29
C LEU A 183 -3.24 -18.94 -0.26
N PHE A 184 -3.06 -17.62 -0.17
CA PHE A 184 -3.94 -16.64 -0.81
C PHE A 184 -4.01 -16.84 -2.32
N LEU A 185 -2.86 -16.98 -3.00
CA LEU A 185 -2.82 -17.16 -4.45
C LEU A 185 -3.49 -18.47 -4.86
N TRP A 186 -3.17 -19.58 -4.22
CA TRP A 186 -3.73 -20.89 -4.55
C TRP A 186 -5.24 -20.96 -4.29
N SER A 187 -5.69 -20.33 -3.20
CA SER A 187 -7.11 -20.32 -2.83
C SER A 187 -7.98 -19.44 -3.73
N ASN A 188 -7.43 -18.37 -4.34
CA ASN A 188 -8.25 -17.32 -4.95
C ASN A 188 -7.98 -17.04 -6.43
N LEU A 189 -6.75 -17.27 -6.92
CA LEU A 189 -6.35 -16.86 -8.28
C LEU A 189 -6.97 -17.76 -9.34
N SER A 190 -7.70 -17.21 -10.30
CA SER A 190 -8.46 -17.99 -11.30
C SER A 190 -8.17 -17.64 -12.76
N ASP A 191 -7.56 -16.50 -13.04
CA ASP A 191 -7.17 -16.11 -14.38
C ASP A 191 -6.09 -17.08 -14.91
N PRO A 192 -6.32 -17.77 -16.04
CA PRO A 192 -5.40 -18.81 -16.52
C PRO A 192 -3.98 -18.31 -16.76
N GLU A 193 -3.82 -17.07 -17.18
CA GLU A 193 -2.51 -16.49 -17.46
C GLU A 193 -1.77 -16.15 -16.16
N MET A 194 -2.46 -15.55 -15.18
CA MET A 194 -1.86 -15.31 -13.87
C MET A 194 -1.50 -16.61 -13.15
N VAL A 195 -2.35 -17.64 -13.25
CA VAL A 195 -2.09 -18.98 -12.70
C VAL A 195 -0.84 -19.59 -13.35
N ARG A 196 -0.74 -19.53 -14.69
CA ARG A 196 0.45 -20.01 -15.42
C ARG A 196 1.71 -19.29 -14.96
N GLN A 197 1.69 -17.96 -14.93
CA GLN A 197 2.81 -17.13 -14.48
C GLN A 197 3.23 -17.48 -13.05
N HIS A 198 2.26 -17.63 -12.15
CA HIS A 198 2.51 -18.06 -10.77
C HIS A 198 3.24 -19.39 -10.71
N HIS A 199 2.72 -20.43 -11.36
CA HIS A 199 3.33 -21.76 -11.33
C HIS A 199 4.70 -21.81 -12.02
N SER A 200 4.89 -21.05 -13.11
CA SER A 200 6.19 -20.98 -13.81
C SER A 200 7.25 -20.28 -12.96
N TYR A 201 6.89 -19.28 -12.17
CA TYR A 201 7.84 -18.52 -11.36
C TYR A 201 8.06 -19.09 -9.96
N LEU A 202 7.12 -19.88 -9.43
CA LEU A 202 7.21 -20.44 -8.09
C LEU A 202 8.54 -21.19 -7.81
N PRO A 203 9.09 -22.02 -8.73
CA PRO A 203 10.39 -22.64 -8.52
C PRO A 203 11.53 -21.62 -8.42
N VAL A 204 11.52 -20.58 -9.27
CA VAL A 204 12.52 -19.51 -9.24
C VAL A 204 12.40 -18.74 -7.93
N TRP A 205 11.19 -18.34 -7.53
CA TRP A 205 10.96 -17.63 -6.28
C TRP A 205 11.49 -18.40 -5.07
N ALA A 206 11.29 -19.73 -5.03
CA ALA A 206 11.75 -20.59 -3.96
C ALA A 206 13.28 -20.69 -3.84
N THR A 207 14.04 -20.42 -4.91
CA THR A 207 15.52 -20.42 -4.87
C THR A 207 16.13 -19.07 -4.53
N LEU A 208 15.35 -17.98 -4.52
CA LEU A 208 15.87 -16.63 -4.24
C LEU A 208 16.25 -16.41 -2.78
N ASP A 209 15.60 -17.13 -1.85
CA ASP A 209 15.81 -16.98 -0.41
C ASP A 209 15.50 -18.33 0.28
N PRO A 210 16.35 -18.86 1.18
CA PRO A 210 16.04 -20.05 1.97
C PRO A 210 14.68 -19.99 2.68
N LEU A 211 14.25 -18.80 3.11
CA LEU A 211 12.95 -18.59 3.74
C LEU A 211 11.78 -18.77 2.78
N HIS A 212 11.96 -18.46 1.49
CA HIS A 212 10.93 -18.73 0.47
C HIS A 212 10.70 -20.24 0.31
N SER A 213 11.78 -21.03 0.26
CA SER A 213 11.69 -22.50 0.17
C SER A 213 10.96 -23.09 1.40
N GLN A 214 11.32 -22.64 2.61
CA GLN A 214 10.64 -23.05 3.85
C GLN A 214 9.16 -22.64 3.85
N SER A 215 8.85 -21.43 3.39
CA SER A 215 7.48 -20.91 3.29
C SER A 215 6.65 -21.70 2.27
N LEU A 216 7.25 -22.11 1.15
CA LEU A 216 6.63 -22.99 0.16
C LEU A 216 6.31 -24.36 0.75
N GLN A 217 7.26 -24.98 1.46
CA GLN A 217 7.04 -26.25 2.14
C GLN A 217 5.91 -26.13 3.17
N ALA A 218 5.92 -25.06 3.97
CA ALA A 218 4.87 -24.80 4.95
C ALA A 218 3.50 -24.60 4.29
N ALA A 219 3.43 -23.91 3.15
CA ALA A 219 2.19 -23.71 2.41
C ALA A 219 1.67 -25.02 1.80
N ARG A 220 2.57 -25.90 1.31
CA ARG A 220 2.20 -27.21 0.76
C ARG A 220 1.42 -28.09 1.73
N ALA A 221 1.70 -27.98 3.03
CA ALA A 221 0.97 -28.69 4.08
C ALA A 221 -0.53 -28.30 4.15
N PHE A 222 -0.93 -27.19 3.52
CA PHE A 222 -2.31 -26.68 3.52
C PHE A 222 -2.95 -26.64 2.12
N MET A 223 -2.35 -27.28 1.11
CA MET A 223 -2.89 -27.25 -0.27
C MET A 223 -4.32 -27.80 -0.36
N VAL A 224 -4.62 -28.90 0.32
CA VAL A 224 -5.97 -29.48 0.32
C VAL A 224 -6.99 -28.51 0.91
N GLN A 225 -6.64 -27.81 1.99
CA GLN A 225 -7.50 -26.80 2.60
C GLN A 225 -7.66 -25.56 1.69
N ALA A 226 -6.59 -25.16 0.98
CA ALA A 226 -6.64 -24.07 0.00
C ALA A 226 -7.56 -24.42 -1.18
N ASP A 227 -7.46 -25.65 -1.70
CA ASP A 227 -8.32 -26.15 -2.78
C ASP A 227 -9.78 -26.27 -2.31
N GLN A 228 -10.03 -26.79 -1.11
CA GLN A 228 -11.38 -26.85 -0.56
C GLN A 228 -11.98 -25.45 -0.38
N LYS A 229 -11.21 -24.51 0.14
CA LYS A 229 -11.61 -23.10 0.26
C LYS A 229 -11.97 -22.53 -1.11
N ARG A 230 -11.14 -22.77 -2.12
CA ARG A 230 -11.37 -22.35 -3.51
C ARG A 230 -12.68 -22.92 -4.05
N THR A 231 -12.90 -24.23 -3.93
CA THR A 231 -14.10 -24.91 -4.41
C THR A 231 -15.36 -24.36 -3.76
N ASN A 232 -15.31 -24.01 -2.47
CA ASN A 232 -16.43 -23.40 -1.76
C ASN A 232 -16.72 -21.96 -2.23
N ASP A 233 -15.69 -21.21 -2.62
CA ASP A 233 -15.83 -19.81 -3.00
C ASP A 233 -16.18 -19.60 -4.47
N GLN A 234 -15.68 -20.47 -5.34
CA GLN A 234 -15.77 -20.35 -6.80
C GLN A 234 -17.19 -20.14 -7.33
N PRO A 235 -18.23 -20.84 -6.85
CA PRO A 235 -19.60 -20.64 -7.33
C PRO A 235 -20.16 -19.23 -7.10
N HIS A 236 -19.54 -18.45 -6.21
CA HIS A 236 -19.97 -17.10 -5.86
C HIS A 236 -19.17 -16.01 -6.58
N TRP A 237 -18.16 -16.36 -7.36
CA TRP A 237 -17.34 -15.38 -8.08
C TRP A 237 -18.12 -14.76 -9.24
N GLN A 238 -18.28 -13.44 -9.19
CA GLN A 238 -18.88 -12.60 -10.20
C GLN A 238 -17.84 -11.83 -11.02
N LEU A 239 -16.68 -11.53 -10.41
CA LEU A 239 -15.58 -10.82 -11.06
C LEU A 239 -14.36 -11.73 -11.22
N SER A 240 -13.72 -11.64 -12.39
CA SER A 240 -12.41 -12.21 -12.66
C SER A 240 -11.31 -11.48 -11.90
N ASP A 241 -10.13 -12.10 -11.76
CA ASP A 241 -8.99 -11.47 -11.10
C ASP A 241 -8.59 -10.16 -11.80
N LYS A 242 -8.59 -10.15 -13.14
CA LYS A 242 -8.31 -8.95 -13.95
C LYS A 242 -9.32 -7.83 -13.71
N GLU A 243 -10.61 -8.13 -13.63
CA GLU A 243 -11.64 -7.12 -13.33
C GLU A 243 -11.46 -6.54 -11.93
N VAL A 244 -11.13 -7.38 -10.94
CA VAL A 244 -10.82 -6.92 -9.58
C VAL A 244 -9.61 -5.95 -9.60
N PHE A 245 -8.49 -6.35 -10.20
CA PHE A 245 -7.31 -5.47 -10.31
C PHE A 245 -7.61 -4.19 -11.09
N ASN A 246 -8.41 -4.27 -12.15
CA ASN A 246 -8.80 -3.12 -12.95
C ASN A 246 -9.69 -2.16 -12.17
N LEU A 247 -10.68 -2.62 -11.40
CA LEU A 247 -11.54 -1.74 -10.60
C LEU A 247 -10.76 -0.98 -9.52
N ILE A 248 -9.80 -1.66 -8.90
CA ILE A 248 -8.95 -1.10 -7.85
C ILE A 248 -7.94 -0.12 -8.47
N GLY A 249 -7.42 -0.43 -9.66
CA GLY A 249 -6.57 0.47 -10.45
C GLY A 249 -7.31 1.64 -11.12
N ALA A 250 -8.58 1.49 -11.49
CA ALA A 250 -9.42 2.51 -12.12
C ALA A 250 -9.94 3.54 -11.11
N CYS A 251 -10.03 3.22 -9.83
CA CYS A 251 -10.23 4.27 -8.82
C CYS A 251 -9.05 5.25 -8.76
N CYS A 252 -7.87 4.85 -9.27
CA CYS A 252 -6.78 5.79 -9.52
C CYS A 252 -6.97 6.60 -10.81
N SER A 253 -7.83 6.21 -11.77
CA SER A 253 -8.00 6.88 -13.07
C SER A 253 -8.91 8.12 -13.01
N GLY A 254 -8.93 8.81 -11.87
CA GLY A 254 -9.70 10.04 -11.68
C GLY A 254 -9.30 10.82 -10.42
N VAL A 255 -8.77 10.14 -9.40
CA VAL A 255 -8.07 10.76 -8.28
C VAL A 255 -6.71 10.09 -8.16
N ARG A 256 -5.74 10.60 -8.92
CA ARG A 256 -4.35 10.21 -8.69
C ARG A 256 -3.88 10.90 -7.41
N PRO A 257 -3.20 10.19 -6.50
CA PRO A 257 -2.73 10.81 -5.28
C PRO A 257 -1.85 12.03 -5.59
N ASN A 258 -2.07 13.13 -4.89
CA ASN A 258 -1.19 14.29 -4.93
C ASN A 258 0.26 13.83 -4.64
N GLY A 259 1.21 14.21 -5.49
CA GLY A 259 2.59 13.72 -5.50
C GLY A 259 2.86 12.51 -6.40
N SER A 260 1.88 11.99 -7.14
CA SER A 260 2.09 10.89 -8.08
C SER A 260 2.93 11.33 -9.28
N LEU A 261 3.87 10.49 -9.69
CA LEU A 261 4.62 10.66 -10.94
C LEU A 261 3.92 9.86 -12.04
N VAL A 262 3.50 10.53 -13.11
CA VAL A 262 2.73 9.92 -14.19
C VAL A 262 3.36 10.19 -15.56
N LYS A 263 3.10 9.31 -16.51
CA LYS A 263 3.42 9.52 -17.92
C LYS A 263 2.32 9.00 -18.84
N GLY A 264 2.17 9.65 -19.98
CA GLY A 264 1.32 9.18 -21.08
C GLY A 264 2.08 8.21 -21.97
N THR A 265 1.67 8.13 -23.24
CA THR A 265 2.40 7.40 -24.29
C THR A 265 3.75 8.06 -24.65
N GLY A 266 3.87 9.36 -24.39
CA GLY A 266 5.11 10.13 -24.63
C GLY A 266 6.26 9.83 -23.66
N SER A 267 7.37 10.54 -23.87
CA SER A 267 8.56 10.50 -23.01
C SER A 267 8.42 11.30 -21.73
N ASP A 268 7.57 12.33 -21.74
CA ASP A 268 7.47 13.31 -20.66
C ASP A 268 6.87 12.69 -19.39
N VAL A 269 7.43 13.10 -18.26
CA VAL A 269 6.95 12.72 -16.92
C VAL A 269 6.39 13.95 -16.24
N TYR A 270 5.30 13.76 -15.49
CA TYR A 270 4.63 14.81 -14.76
C TYR A 270 4.45 14.41 -13.29
N LEU A 271 4.70 15.34 -12.38
CA LEU A 271 4.29 15.26 -10.98
C LEU A 271 2.87 15.82 -10.86
N LEU A 272 1.94 15.03 -10.37
CA LEU A 272 0.59 15.50 -10.08
C LEU A 272 0.62 16.27 -8.76
N GLU A 273 0.21 17.53 -8.78
CA GLU A 273 0.17 18.39 -7.60
C GLU A 273 -1.17 19.11 -7.47
N GLY A 274 -1.89 18.85 -6.37
CA GLY A 274 -3.26 19.33 -6.20
C GLY A 274 -4.17 18.81 -7.32
N ALA A 275 -4.79 19.72 -8.08
CA ALA A 275 -5.64 19.38 -9.22
C ALA A 275 -4.87 19.35 -10.57
N GLY A 276 -3.60 19.73 -10.60
CA GLY A 276 -2.82 19.92 -11.83
C GLY A 276 -1.65 18.95 -11.99
N LYS A 277 -0.95 19.08 -13.12
CA LYS A 277 0.27 18.33 -13.45
C LYS A 277 1.43 19.30 -13.66
N ARG A 278 2.61 18.97 -13.13
CA ARG A 278 3.85 19.75 -13.26
C ARG A 278 4.87 18.93 -14.03
N HIS A 279 5.37 19.46 -15.14
CA HIS A 279 6.37 18.76 -15.94
C HIS A 279 7.66 18.53 -15.13
N VAL A 280 8.21 17.31 -15.21
CA VAL A 280 9.50 16.93 -14.62
C VAL A 280 10.58 17.10 -15.69
N PRO A 281 11.42 18.14 -15.60
CA PRO A 281 12.24 18.60 -16.73
C PRO A 281 13.47 17.75 -17.01
N SER A 282 13.93 16.93 -16.07
CA SER A 282 15.12 16.10 -16.25
C SER A 282 15.09 14.84 -15.38
N ARG A 283 15.95 13.88 -15.76
CA ARG A 283 16.22 12.66 -14.99
C ARG A 283 16.64 12.99 -13.55
N ALA A 284 17.52 13.97 -13.39
CA ALA A 284 18.01 14.41 -12.09
C ALA A 284 16.90 15.01 -11.21
N VAL A 285 16.00 15.81 -11.79
CA VAL A 285 14.85 16.32 -11.03
C VAL A 285 13.95 15.16 -10.60
N LEU A 286 13.69 14.19 -11.49
CA LEU A 286 12.91 13.00 -11.14
C LEU A 286 13.56 12.21 -9.99
N ASP A 287 14.86 11.95 -10.09
CA ASP A 287 15.64 11.23 -9.08
C ASP A 287 15.63 11.95 -7.72
N SER A 288 15.32 13.25 -7.68
CA SER A 288 15.13 14.01 -6.42
C SER A 288 13.80 13.73 -5.71
N PHE A 289 12.78 13.24 -6.43
CA PHE A 289 11.47 12.90 -5.87
C PHE A 289 11.27 11.39 -5.67
N SER A 290 11.74 10.57 -6.62
CA SER A 290 11.56 9.12 -6.64
C SER A 290 12.48 8.49 -7.69
N ASN A 291 12.32 7.21 -8.00
CA ASN A 291 12.97 6.59 -9.16
C ASN A 291 11.96 6.28 -10.28
N TRP A 292 12.48 6.00 -11.48
CA TRP A 292 11.65 5.80 -12.67
C TRP A 292 10.76 4.56 -12.63
N LEU A 293 11.07 3.58 -11.79
CA LEU A 293 10.23 2.39 -11.61
C LEU A 293 8.91 2.73 -10.90
N HIS A 294 8.79 3.94 -10.33
CA HIS A 294 7.58 4.44 -9.70
C HIS A 294 6.77 5.42 -10.58
N VAL A 295 7.18 5.66 -11.82
CA VAL A 295 6.37 6.45 -12.76
C VAL A 295 5.21 5.60 -13.27
N ILE A 296 3.99 6.10 -13.04
CA ILE A 296 2.74 5.40 -13.33
C ILE A 296 2.34 5.70 -14.78
N PRO A 297 2.22 4.70 -15.67
CA PRO A 297 1.66 4.93 -16.99
C PRO A 297 0.15 5.18 -16.87
N ILE A 298 -0.34 6.24 -17.52
CA ILE A 298 -1.76 6.60 -17.59
C ILE A 298 -2.17 6.86 -19.04
N GLY A 299 -3.47 6.82 -19.33
CA GLY A 299 -3.96 7.12 -20.68
C GLY A 299 -3.78 8.61 -21.02
N ASP A 300 -3.49 8.92 -22.29
CA ASP A 300 -3.25 10.32 -22.71
C ASP A 300 -4.46 11.23 -22.47
N GLN A 301 -5.68 10.70 -22.61
CA GLN A 301 -6.91 11.42 -22.30
C GLN A 301 -7.01 11.80 -20.82
N GLU A 302 -6.56 10.90 -19.93
CA GLU A 302 -6.53 11.15 -18.50
C GLU A 302 -5.43 12.15 -18.14
N LEU A 303 -4.23 11.99 -18.73
CA LEU A 303 -3.13 12.94 -18.55
C LEU A 303 -3.53 14.35 -19.01
N ALA A 304 -4.32 14.47 -20.08
CA ALA A 304 -4.83 15.73 -20.59
C ALA A 304 -5.86 16.39 -19.65
N ALA A 305 -6.53 15.63 -18.78
CA ALA A 305 -7.52 16.15 -17.84
C ALA A 305 -6.90 16.98 -16.69
N TYR A 306 -5.61 16.80 -16.40
CA TYR A 306 -4.90 17.62 -15.40
C TYR A 306 -4.38 18.92 -16.02
N PRO A 307 -4.78 20.11 -15.51
CA PRO A 307 -4.22 21.39 -15.95
C PRO A 307 -2.70 21.43 -15.80
N LEU A 308 -2.01 21.89 -16.84
CA LEU A 308 -0.56 22.07 -16.79
C LEU A 308 -0.22 23.25 -15.88
N MET A 309 0.59 22.96 -14.87
CA MET A 309 1.14 23.92 -13.91
C MET A 309 2.63 24.16 -14.21
N PRO A 310 3.26 25.19 -13.60
CA PRO A 310 4.69 25.41 -13.74
C PRO A 310 5.50 24.14 -13.44
N ALA A 311 6.58 23.92 -14.19
CA ALA A 311 7.44 22.77 -14.01
C ALA A 311 7.89 22.62 -12.55
N VAL A 312 8.15 21.38 -12.15
CA VAL A 312 8.71 21.11 -10.83
C VAL A 312 10.22 21.32 -10.88
N ASP A 313 10.78 21.84 -9.78
CA ASP A 313 12.23 21.91 -9.56
C ASP A 313 12.66 20.86 -8.53
N PHE A 314 13.96 20.77 -8.27
CA PHE A 314 14.53 19.83 -7.31
C PHE A 314 13.82 19.85 -5.95
N ARG A 315 13.57 18.66 -5.38
CA ARG A 315 12.92 18.50 -4.07
C ARG A 315 13.72 19.19 -2.96
N GLU A 316 13.01 19.90 -2.09
CA GLU A 316 13.59 20.49 -0.87
C GLU A 316 14.40 19.45 -0.07
N GLY A 317 15.62 19.83 0.32
CA GLY A 317 16.54 18.99 1.10
C GLY A 317 17.34 17.97 0.29
N CYS A 318 17.18 17.89 -1.04
CA CYS A 318 18.00 17.00 -1.86
C CYS A 318 19.45 17.52 -1.97
N LEU A 319 20.38 16.58 -2.11
CA LEU A 319 21.80 16.85 -2.32
C LEU A 319 22.12 16.68 -3.80
N LEU A 320 22.81 17.65 -4.38
CA LEU A 320 23.17 17.68 -5.80
C LEU A 320 24.70 17.73 -5.93
N ALA A 321 25.26 17.07 -6.93
CA ALA A 321 26.67 17.23 -7.32
C ALA A 321 26.78 17.76 -8.74
N SER A 322 27.48 18.87 -8.92
CA SER A 322 27.89 19.37 -10.23
C SER A 322 28.88 18.41 -10.91
N PRO A 323 29.11 18.56 -12.23
CA PRO A 323 30.10 17.76 -12.95
C PRO A 323 31.53 17.85 -12.40
N ASP A 324 31.89 18.96 -11.74
CA ASP A 324 33.18 19.16 -11.05
C ASP A 324 33.20 18.66 -9.60
N ARG A 325 32.14 17.94 -9.18
CA ARG A 325 31.94 17.34 -7.84
C ARG A 325 31.74 18.34 -6.70
N THR A 326 31.39 19.59 -6.99
CA THR A 326 30.89 20.51 -5.96
C THR A 326 29.51 20.07 -5.49
N ALA A 327 29.34 19.89 -4.17
CA ALA A 327 28.08 19.48 -3.58
C ALA A 327 27.21 20.69 -3.20
N TYR A 328 25.90 20.57 -3.42
CA TYR A 328 24.91 21.58 -3.07
C TYR A 328 23.74 20.94 -2.32
N ILE A 329 23.16 21.66 -1.36
CA ILE A 329 21.86 21.33 -0.78
C ILE A 329 20.79 22.27 -1.33
N VAL A 330 19.63 21.73 -1.68
CA VAL A 330 18.47 22.53 -2.07
C VAL A 330 17.72 22.93 -0.82
N SER A 331 17.60 24.23 -0.58
CA SER A 331 16.84 24.79 0.53
C SER A 331 16.10 26.06 0.10
N ARG A 332 14.82 26.17 0.44
CA ARG A 332 13.91 27.25 0.08
C ARG A 332 13.95 27.56 -1.42
N GLY A 333 14.03 26.52 -2.25
CA GLY A 333 14.11 26.63 -3.71
C GLY A 333 15.42 27.23 -4.25
N ARG A 334 16.49 27.25 -3.45
CA ARG A 334 17.83 27.71 -3.84
C ARG A 334 18.87 26.62 -3.66
N LYS A 335 19.94 26.66 -4.44
CA LYS A 335 21.12 25.80 -4.21
C LYS A 335 22.09 26.50 -3.27
N HIS A 336 22.52 25.80 -2.23
CA HIS A 336 23.49 26.29 -1.27
C HIS A 336 24.73 25.38 -1.33
N PRO A 337 25.93 25.93 -1.56
CA PRO A 337 27.14 25.13 -1.61
C PRO A 337 27.41 24.49 -0.25
N VAL A 338 27.76 23.22 -0.26
CA VAL A 338 28.14 22.46 0.94
C VAL A 338 29.64 22.62 1.15
N ALA A 339 30.03 23.27 2.25
CA ALA A 339 31.44 23.60 2.53
C ALA A 339 32.32 22.37 2.78
N SER A 340 31.75 21.26 3.28
CA SER A 340 32.46 20.00 3.51
C SER A 340 31.51 18.81 3.48
N LEU A 341 31.88 17.76 2.75
CA LEU A 341 31.14 16.48 2.73
C LEU A 341 31.11 15.82 4.13
N GLN A 342 32.07 16.13 5.01
CA GLN A 342 32.09 15.63 6.39
C GLN A 342 30.89 16.14 7.22
N ARG A 343 30.38 17.34 6.90
CA ARG A 343 29.21 17.95 7.54
C ARG A 343 27.89 17.28 7.11
N LEU A 344 27.87 16.59 5.96
CA LEU A 344 26.70 15.81 5.53
C LEU A 344 26.52 14.57 6.42
N ALA A 345 27.62 13.93 6.81
CA ALA A 345 27.59 12.79 7.74
C ALA A 345 27.10 13.19 9.15
N GLU A 346 27.46 14.39 9.63
CA GLU A 346 26.96 14.95 10.89
C GLU A 346 25.44 15.22 10.87
N LEU A 347 24.87 15.49 9.69
CA LEU A 347 23.44 15.62 9.46
C LEU A 347 22.73 14.29 9.17
N GLY A 348 23.45 13.16 9.32
CA GLY A 348 22.92 11.82 9.08
C GLY A 348 22.63 11.51 7.60
N ARG A 349 23.24 12.25 6.67
CA ARG A 349 23.04 12.12 5.22
C ARG A 349 24.20 11.34 4.59
N SER A 350 23.89 10.37 3.75
CA SER A 350 24.91 9.54 3.08
C SER A 350 25.33 10.14 1.73
N VAL A 351 26.58 9.87 1.32
CA VAL A 351 27.15 10.37 0.05
C VAL A 351 26.44 9.72 -1.15
N GLU A 352 25.89 8.53 -0.95
CA GLU A 352 25.07 7.80 -1.91
C GLU A 352 23.72 8.47 -2.21
N GLU A 353 23.28 9.43 -1.39
CA GLU A 353 22.08 10.25 -1.64
C GLU A 353 22.34 11.44 -2.57
N ILE A 354 23.60 11.69 -2.97
CA ILE A 354 23.96 12.82 -3.82
C ILE A 354 23.54 12.52 -5.26
N ILE A 355 22.68 13.36 -5.81
CA ILE A 355 22.19 13.23 -7.17
C ILE A 355 23.17 13.94 -8.11
N PRO A 356 23.82 13.23 -9.04
CA PRO A 356 24.66 13.87 -10.05
C PRO A 356 23.78 14.70 -10.99
N VAL A 357 24.14 15.96 -11.21
CA VAL A 357 23.37 16.91 -12.02
C VAL A 357 24.24 17.59 -13.07
N SER A 358 23.61 18.02 -14.17
CA SER A 358 24.29 18.80 -15.20
C SER A 358 24.42 20.28 -14.80
N TRP A 359 25.23 21.04 -15.55
CA TRP A 359 25.24 22.50 -15.40
C TRP A 359 23.90 23.15 -15.75
N GLU A 360 23.14 22.54 -16.67
CA GLU A 360 21.81 23.01 -17.05
C GLU A 360 20.81 22.85 -15.90
N ASP A 361 20.82 21.68 -15.24
CA ASP A 361 20.02 21.43 -14.04
C ASP A 361 20.32 22.46 -12.92
N LEU A 362 21.60 22.77 -12.70
CA LEU A 362 22.02 23.72 -11.66
C LEU A 362 21.67 25.18 -11.98
N ARG A 363 21.50 25.55 -13.25
CA ARG A 363 21.07 26.91 -13.64
C ARG A 363 19.60 27.16 -13.34
N ARG A 364 18.81 26.10 -13.14
CA ARG A 364 17.40 26.21 -12.74
C ARG A 364 17.25 26.75 -11.32
N LEU A 365 18.24 26.50 -10.46
CA LEU A 365 18.24 26.95 -9.06
C LEU A 365 19.03 28.24 -8.89
N LYS A 366 18.42 29.22 -8.21
CA LYS A 366 19.13 30.44 -7.78
C LYS A 366 20.15 30.12 -6.70
N GLU A 367 21.24 30.88 -6.63
CA GLU A 367 22.22 30.74 -5.56
C GLU A 367 21.66 31.24 -4.22
N GLY A 368 21.89 30.43 -3.18
CA GLY A 368 21.76 30.81 -1.79
C GLY A 368 23.12 31.03 -1.15
N GLY A 369 23.15 31.63 0.04
CA GLY A 369 24.38 31.72 0.84
C GLY A 369 24.90 30.33 1.25
N PRO A 370 26.11 30.21 1.80
CA PRO A 370 26.62 28.91 2.28
C PRO A 370 25.68 28.28 3.33
N ALA A 371 25.52 26.95 3.24
CA ALA A 371 24.66 26.17 4.12
C ALA A 371 25.27 25.87 5.50
#